data_AF-A0A951DMQ4-F1
#
_entry.id   AF-A0A951DMQ4-F1
#
_cell.length_a   1.000
_cell.length_b   1.000
_cell.length_c   1.000
_cell.angle_alpha   90.00
_cell.angle_beta   90.00
_cell.angle_gamma   90.00
#
_symmetry.space_group_name_H-M   'P 1'
#
loop_
_entity.id
_entity.type
_entity.pdbx_description
1 polymer ?
#
loop_
_entity_poly.entity_id
_entity_poly.type
_entity_poly.pdbx_seq_one_letter_code
_entity_poly.pdbx_strand_id
1 'polypeptide(L)'
;MPSWRPARASDPDEDEEWRFAPLAGLEPGLAATLLDRYARRWLDLARLPAERLHEVADTVELVVADEWSDDDEDPLPSGRILRLRSWYTGCTYWLREWEGDFDEASSWIDSVAEMQAGNVEYDRRYGPTPWDGAGSAVTDSSGVGRDRPRASRRSSMTKIPARAG
;
A
#
# COMPACT_ATOMS: atom_id res chain seq x y z
N MET A 1 12.53 11.84 0.33
CA MET A 1 11.26 11.27 -0.15
C MET A 1 10.57 10.63 1.05
N PRO A 2 9.31 10.95 1.36
CA PRO A 2 8.56 10.19 2.36
C PRO A 2 8.47 8.73 1.90
N SER A 3 8.80 7.79 2.77
CA SER A 3 8.52 6.36 2.54
C SER A 3 7.01 6.16 2.44
N TRP A 4 6.56 5.52 1.35
CA TRP A 4 5.15 5.13 1.18
C TRP A 4 4.75 4.02 2.16
N ARG A 5 5.72 3.23 2.62
CA ARG A 5 5.52 2.23 3.66
C ARG A 5 5.22 2.94 4.99
N PRO A 6 4.05 2.68 5.62
CA PRO A 6 3.75 3.19 6.95
C PRO A 6 4.75 2.62 7.98
N ALA A 7 5.12 3.41 8.99
CA ALA A 7 6.04 2.96 10.05
C ALA A 7 5.48 1.79 10.90
N ARG A 8 4.16 1.55 10.81
CA ARG A 8 3.41 0.45 11.45
C ARG A 8 2.30 -0.02 10.53
N ALA A 9 2.68 -0.56 9.37
CA ALA A 9 1.72 -1.31 8.58
C ALA A 9 1.24 -2.53 9.40
N SER A 10 -0.07 -2.61 9.66
CA SER A 10 -0.72 -3.83 10.17
C SER A 10 -1.07 -4.70 8.99
N ASP A 11 -0.83 -5.99 9.13
CA ASP A 11 -1.05 -6.98 8.07
C ASP A 11 -2.36 -7.72 8.30
N PRO A 12 -3.14 -8.01 7.24
CA PRO A 12 -4.41 -8.70 7.38
C PRO A 12 -4.29 -10.13 7.92
N ASP A 13 -3.08 -10.72 7.91
CA ASP A 13 -2.81 -12.11 8.26
C ASP A 13 -1.87 -12.23 9.48
N GLU A 14 -2.06 -11.39 10.52
CA GLU A 14 -1.12 -11.25 11.68
C GLU A 14 -0.61 -12.59 12.27
N ASP A 15 -1.40 -13.66 12.17
CA ASP A 15 -1.08 -15.00 12.69
C ASP A 15 -0.21 -15.88 11.76
N GLU A 16 -0.18 -15.60 10.45
CA GLU A 16 0.55 -16.39 9.44
C GLU A 16 1.66 -15.60 8.73
N GLU A 17 1.77 -14.29 9.00
CA GLU A 17 2.79 -13.40 8.43
C GLU A 17 4.23 -13.93 8.64
N TRP A 18 4.46 -14.71 9.71
CA TRP A 18 5.75 -15.33 10.00
C TRP A 18 6.22 -16.32 8.92
N ARG A 19 5.31 -16.85 8.10
CA ARG A 19 5.64 -17.76 6.98
C ARG A 19 6.25 -17.03 5.79
N PHE A 20 6.04 -15.72 5.69
CA PHE A 20 6.45 -14.93 4.53
C PHE A 20 7.84 -14.32 4.72
N ALA A 21 8.72 -14.58 3.76
CA ALA A 21 10.02 -13.93 3.66
C ALA A 21 10.06 -13.01 2.43
N PRO A 22 10.81 -11.89 2.47
CA PRO A 22 11.01 -11.06 1.29
C PRO A 22 11.59 -11.88 0.13
N LEU A 23 10.94 -11.83 -1.04
CA LEU A 23 11.41 -12.58 -2.22
C LEU A 23 12.84 -12.18 -2.60
N ALA A 24 13.19 -10.90 -2.41
CA ALA A 24 14.55 -10.39 -2.64
C ALA A 24 15.61 -11.06 -1.75
N GLY A 25 15.24 -11.61 -0.60
CA GLY A 25 16.15 -12.35 0.28
C GLY A 25 16.44 -13.77 -0.21
N LEU A 26 15.51 -14.37 -0.94
CA LEU A 26 15.60 -15.75 -1.44
C LEU A 26 16.06 -15.79 -2.90
N GLU A 27 15.41 -15.00 -3.76
CA GLU A 27 15.61 -14.96 -5.21
C GLU A 27 15.75 -13.51 -5.70
N PRO A 28 16.89 -12.84 -5.43
CA PRO A 28 17.06 -11.41 -5.69
C PRO A 28 16.92 -11.03 -7.17
N GLY A 29 17.40 -11.87 -8.09
CA GLY A 29 17.30 -11.64 -9.52
C GLY A 29 15.85 -11.69 -10.02
N LEU A 30 15.07 -12.65 -9.50
CA LEU A 30 13.65 -12.77 -9.81
C LEU A 30 12.88 -11.59 -9.25
N ALA A 31 13.07 -11.26 -7.97
CA ALA A 31 12.42 -10.13 -7.32
C ALA A 31 12.67 -8.81 -8.08
N ALA A 32 13.92 -8.54 -8.45
CA ALA A 32 14.27 -7.33 -9.20
C ALA A 32 13.59 -7.29 -10.58
N THR A 33 13.52 -8.44 -11.26
CA THR A 33 12.89 -8.54 -12.59
C THR A 33 11.39 -8.35 -12.51
N LEU A 34 10.71 -8.97 -11.54
CA LEU A 34 9.28 -8.82 -11.33
C LEU A 34 8.91 -7.39 -10.92
N LEU A 35 9.71 -6.75 -10.05
CA LEU A 35 9.49 -5.36 -9.64
C LEU A 35 9.68 -4.36 -10.79
N ASP A 36 10.74 -4.49 -11.60
CA ASP A 36 10.93 -3.61 -12.77
C ASP A 36 9.80 -3.79 -13.78
N ARG A 37 9.37 -5.05 -14.02
CA ARG A 37 8.23 -5.35 -14.90
C ARG A 37 6.94 -4.73 -14.39
N TYR A 38 6.59 -4.98 -13.13
CA TYR A 38 5.43 -4.37 -12.46
C TYR A 38 5.46 -2.86 -12.61
N ALA A 39 6.58 -2.23 -12.26
CA ALA A 39 6.69 -0.78 -12.21
C ALA A 39 6.50 -0.13 -13.58
N ARG A 40 7.14 -0.66 -14.62
CA ARG A 40 6.96 -0.16 -15.99
C ARG A 40 5.52 -0.35 -16.46
N ARG A 41 4.96 -1.55 -16.25
CA ARG A 41 3.62 -1.90 -16.71
C ARG A 41 2.55 -1.06 -16.00
N TRP A 42 2.66 -0.90 -14.69
CA TRP A 42 1.74 -0.11 -13.89
C TRP A 42 1.77 1.36 -14.29
N LEU A 43 2.95 1.98 -14.41
CA LEU A 43 3.06 3.38 -14.84
C LEU A 43 2.48 3.61 -16.24
N ASP A 44 2.76 2.71 -17.19
CA ASP A 44 2.23 2.78 -18.55
C ASP A 44 0.70 2.70 -18.56
N LEU A 45 0.13 1.66 -17.94
CA LEU A 45 -1.32 1.45 -17.89
C LEU A 45 -2.05 2.56 -17.13
N ALA A 46 -1.47 3.04 -16.03
CA ALA A 46 -2.01 4.15 -15.25
C ALA A 46 -1.74 5.52 -15.89
N ARG A 47 -1.01 5.58 -17.02
CA ARG A 47 -0.59 6.84 -17.69
C ARG A 47 0.11 7.79 -16.74
N LEU A 48 1.00 7.26 -15.91
CA LEU A 48 1.78 8.01 -14.93
C LEU A 48 3.15 8.40 -15.49
N PRO A 49 3.79 9.45 -14.95
CA PRO A 49 5.08 9.90 -15.45
C PRO A 49 6.18 8.84 -15.27
N ALA A 50 6.88 8.50 -16.36
CA ALA A 50 7.91 7.47 -16.36
C ALA A 50 9.12 7.81 -15.47
N GLU A 51 9.38 9.09 -15.21
CA GLU A 51 10.44 9.53 -14.27
C GLU A 51 10.25 9.00 -12.84
N ARG A 52 9.03 8.61 -12.48
CA ARG A 52 8.68 8.08 -11.14
C ARG A 52 8.92 6.58 -10.99
N LEU A 53 9.48 5.91 -12.00
CA LEU A 53 9.78 4.48 -11.96
C LEU A 53 10.54 4.07 -10.70
N HIS A 54 11.49 4.90 -10.26
CA HIS A 54 12.31 4.64 -9.07
C HIS A 54 11.51 4.64 -7.75
N GLU A 55 10.35 5.27 -7.69
CA GLU A 55 9.51 5.33 -6.49
C GLU A 55 8.63 4.10 -6.33
N VAL A 56 8.35 3.37 -7.43
CA VAL A 56 7.39 2.26 -7.40
C VAL A 56 7.84 1.15 -6.48
N ALA A 57 9.14 0.84 -6.46
CA ALA A 57 9.70 -0.20 -5.60
C ALA A 57 9.48 0.08 -4.10
N ASP A 58 9.35 1.35 -3.69
CA ASP A 58 9.07 1.72 -2.29
C ASP A 58 7.58 1.56 -1.92
N THR A 59 6.72 1.31 -2.92
CA THR A 59 5.26 1.29 -2.77
C THR A 59 4.69 -0.10 -2.82
N VAL A 60 5.49 -1.10 -3.17
CA VAL A 60 5.07 -2.49 -3.19
C VAL A 60 6.06 -3.37 -2.44
N GLU A 61 5.58 -4.48 -1.91
CA GLU A 61 6.40 -5.50 -1.27
C GLU A 61 6.09 -6.85 -1.90
N LEU A 62 7.13 -7.56 -2.35
CA LEU A 62 7.03 -8.94 -2.82
C LEU A 62 7.61 -9.88 -1.75
N VAL A 63 6.76 -10.77 -1.25
CA VAL A 63 7.14 -11.79 -0.28
C VAL A 63 6.68 -13.16 -0.76
N VAL A 64 7.33 -14.21 -0.28
CA VAL A 64 7.02 -15.59 -0.60
C VAL A 64 6.94 -16.42 0.67
N ALA A 65 5.98 -17.34 0.71
CA ALA A 65 5.97 -18.48 1.63
C ALA A 65 6.38 -19.72 0.82
N ASP A 66 7.53 -20.32 1.16
CA ASP A 66 8.11 -21.45 0.43
C ASP A 66 7.39 -22.78 0.69
N GLU A 67 6.76 -22.90 1.85
CA GLU A 67 6.04 -24.10 2.27
C GLU A 67 4.66 -23.68 2.75
N TRP A 68 3.69 -23.75 1.85
CA TRP A 68 2.28 -23.59 2.19
C TRP A 68 1.58 -24.94 2.20
N SER A 69 1.14 -25.37 3.37
CA SER A 69 0.17 -26.44 3.54
C SER A 69 -1.02 -25.90 4.31
N ASP A 70 -2.21 -25.98 3.71
CA ASP A 70 -3.45 -25.83 4.46
C ASP A 70 -3.63 -27.13 5.27
N ASP A 71 -3.56 -27.03 6.59
CA ASP A 71 -3.72 -28.18 7.50
C ASP A 71 -5.19 -28.69 7.57
N ASP A 72 -6.12 -28.04 6.88
CA ASP A 72 -7.56 -28.36 6.89
C ASP A 72 -8.00 -29.16 5.65
N GLU A 73 -8.27 -30.45 5.90
CA GLU A 73 -9.07 -31.45 5.15
C GLU A 73 -8.88 -31.71 3.64
N ASP A 74 -8.20 -30.86 2.87
CA ASP A 74 -7.77 -31.17 1.51
C ASP A 74 -6.35 -30.64 1.30
N PRO A 75 -5.32 -31.50 1.24
CA PRO A 75 -3.97 -31.04 0.96
C PRO A 75 -3.95 -30.51 -0.47
N LEU A 76 -4.06 -29.19 -0.61
CA LEU A 76 -3.61 -28.52 -1.83
C LEU A 76 -2.18 -29.01 -2.12
N PRO A 77 -1.82 -29.25 -3.39
CA PRO A 77 -0.44 -29.61 -3.72
C PRO A 77 0.48 -28.58 -3.06
N SER A 78 1.47 -29.09 -2.32
CA SER A 78 2.50 -28.26 -1.69
C SER A 78 3.04 -27.28 -2.72
N GLY A 79 2.82 -26.00 -2.49
CA GLY A 79 3.16 -24.95 -3.43
C GLY A 79 3.67 -23.72 -2.70
N ARG A 80 4.42 -22.88 -3.41
CA ARG A 80 4.81 -21.59 -2.87
C ARG A 80 3.63 -20.63 -3.01
N ILE A 81 3.55 -19.67 -2.10
CA ILE A 81 2.65 -18.53 -2.28
C ILE A 81 3.48 -17.28 -2.50
N LEU A 82 3.33 -16.67 -3.67
CA LEU A 82 3.86 -15.34 -3.93
C LEU A 82 2.80 -14.29 -3.61
N ARG A 83 3.20 -13.25 -2.89
CA ARG A 83 2.31 -12.17 -2.47
C ARG A 83 2.89 -10.82 -2.85
N LEU A 84 2.05 -9.96 -3.41
CA LEU A 84 2.33 -8.54 -3.59
C LEU A 84 1.44 -7.72 -2.67
N ARG A 85 2.04 -6.86 -1.85
CA ARG A 85 1.33 -5.84 -1.08
C ARG A 85 1.60 -4.47 -1.69
N SER A 86 0.55 -3.69 -1.95
CA SER A 86 0.64 -2.30 -2.39
C SER A 86 0.36 -1.36 -1.22
N TRP A 87 1.36 -0.59 -0.81
CA TRP A 87 1.25 0.45 0.22
C TRP A 87 0.45 1.66 -0.25
N TYR A 88 0.44 1.91 -1.57
CA TYR A 88 -0.34 3.00 -2.15
C TYR A 88 -1.84 2.75 -1.99
N THR A 89 -2.33 1.55 -2.34
CA THR A 89 -3.76 1.24 -2.30
C THR A 89 -4.19 0.49 -1.04
N GLY A 90 -3.23 -0.01 -0.24
CA GLY A 90 -3.49 -0.92 0.87
C GLY A 90 -3.99 -2.32 0.44
N CYS A 91 -3.82 -2.68 -0.84
CA CYS A 91 -4.30 -3.96 -1.37
C CYS A 91 -3.22 -5.03 -1.28
N THR A 92 -3.66 -6.28 -1.11
CA THR A 92 -2.80 -7.47 -1.14
C THR A 92 -3.29 -8.41 -2.24
N TYR A 93 -2.34 -8.92 -3.03
CA TYR A 93 -2.58 -9.85 -4.13
C TYR A 93 -1.77 -11.11 -3.91
N TRP A 94 -2.34 -12.24 -4.36
CA TRP A 94 -1.81 -13.57 -4.10
C TRP A 94 -1.71 -14.34 -5.41
N LEU A 95 -0.58 -15.04 -5.59
CA LEU A 95 -0.43 -16.13 -6.53
C LEU A 95 -0.24 -17.40 -5.69
N ARG A 96 -1.30 -18.19 -5.63
CA ARG A 96 -1.32 -19.48 -4.91
C ARG A 96 -0.78 -20.57 -5.83
N GLU A 97 -0.27 -21.64 -5.22
CA GLU A 97 0.22 -22.82 -5.95
C GLU A 97 1.37 -22.49 -6.92
N TRP A 98 2.12 -21.42 -6.65
CA TRP A 98 3.24 -21.00 -7.49
C TRP A 98 4.40 -21.99 -7.35
N GLU A 99 4.96 -22.43 -8.45
CA GLU A 99 6.07 -23.40 -8.46
C GLU A 99 7.45 -22.73 -8.47
N GLY A 100 7.52 -21.40 -8.42
CA GLY A 100 8.77 -20.64 -8.50
C GLY A 100 9.15 -20.24 -9.92
N ASP A 101 8.31 -20.51 -10.92
CA ASP A 101 8.63 -20.20 -12.31
C ASP A 101 8.40 -18.72 -12.64
N PHE A 102 9.24 -18.21 -13.54
CA PHE A 102 9.21 -16.81 -13.95
C PHE A 102 8.01 -16.48 -14.83
N ASP A 103 7.60 -17.39 -15.72
CA ASP A 103 6.59 -17.09 -16.74
C ASP A 103 5.23 -16.88 -16.09
N GLU A 104 4.83 -17.75 -15.17
CA GLU A 104 3.62 -17.61 -14.36
C GLU A 104 3.67 -16.34 -13.50
N ALA A 105 4.76 -16.14 -12.73
CA ALA A 105 4.92 -14.97 -11.88
C ALA A 105 4.86 -13.66 -12.69
N SER A 106 5.43 -13.64 -13.89
CA SER A 106 5.42 -12.45 -14.77
C SER A 106 4.06 -12.20 -15.42
N SER A 107 3.30 -13.26 -15.76
CA SER A 107 1.92 -13.10 -16.23
C SER A 107 1.01 -12.59 -15.11
N TRP A 108 1.19 -13.13 -13.90
CA TRP A 108 0.49 -12.67 -12.71
C TRP A 108 0.83 -11.22 -12.37
N ILE A 109 2.10 -10.82 -12.39
CA ILE A 109 2.50 -9.45 -12.04
C ILE A 109 1.91 -8.41 -13.00
N ASP A 110 1.78 -8.76 -14.29
CA ASP A 110 1.14 -7.90 -15.29
C ASP A 110 -0.35 -7.72 -14.99
N SER A 111 -1.03 -8.79 -14.55
CA SER A 111 -2.44 -8.74 -14.16
C SER A 111 -2.64 -7.88 -12.90
N VAL A 112 -1.73 -7.98 -11.92
CA VAL A 112 -1.74 -7.14 -10.72
C VAL A 112 -1.50 -5.67 -11.09
N ALA A 113 -0.56 -5.39 -12.00
CA ALA A 113 -0.30 -4.03 -12.49
C ALA A 113 -1.54 -3.42 -13.16
N GLU A 114 -2.29 -4.21 -13.94
CA GLU A 114 -3.55 -3.76 -14.55
C GLU A 114 -4.61 -3.41 -13.52
N MET A 115 -4.83 -4.28 -12.52
CA MET A 115 -5.76 -4.01 -11.42
C MET A 115 -5.39 -2.74 -10.65
N GLN A 116 -4.10 -2.57 -10.33
CA GLN A 116 -3.59 -1.38 -9.63
C GLN A 116 -3.66 -0.11 -10.48
N ALA A 117 -3.51 -0.20 -11.80
CA ALA A 117 -3.74 0.93 -12.70
C ALA A 117 -5.21 1.37 -12.69
N GLY A 118 -6.14 0.40 -12.63
CA GLY A 118 -7.57 0.67 -12.46
C GLY A 118 -7.89 1.44 -11.18
N ASN A 119 -7.17 1.19 -10.08
CA ASN A 119 -7.30 1.95 -8.83
C ASN A 119 -6.91 3.42 -9.00
N VAL A 120 -5.80 3.70 -9.72
CA VAL A 120 -5.40 5.08 -10.04
C VAL A 120 -6.46 5.79 -10.87
N GLU A 121 -7.03 5.12 -11.87
CA GLU A 121 -8.12 5.69 -12.68
C GLU A 121 -9.37 5.97 -11.84
N TYR A 122 -9.71 5.07 -10.91
CA TYR A 122 -10.81 5.26 -9.98
C TYR A 122 -10.57 6.47 -9.06
N ASP A 123 -9.39 6.58 -8.45
CA ASP A 123 -9.01 7.68 -7.56
C ASP A 123 -9.06 9.04 -8.28
N ARG A 124 -8.63 9.07 -9.55
CA ARG A 124 -8.70 10.28 -10.39
C ARG A 124 -10.11 10.86 -10.55
N ARG A 125 -11.16 10.06 -10.34
CA ARG A 125 -12.56 10.55 -10.34
C ARG A 125 -12.84 11.50 -9.17
N TYR A 126 -12.02 11.47 -8.13
CA TYR A 126 -12.14 12.30 -6.93
C TYR A 126 -11.12 13.44 -6.86
N GLY A 127 -10.23 13.56 -7.86
CA GLY A 127 -9.19 14.59 -7.93
C GLY A 127 -7.85 14.04 -8.38
N PRO A 128 -6.81 14.89 -8.55
CA PRO A 128 -5.48 14.41 -8.90
C PRO A 128 -4.94 13.47 -7.81
N THR A 129 -4.27 12.40 -8.25
CA THR A 129 -3.59 11.46 -7.37
C THR A 129 -2.21 12.01 -6.99
N PRO A 130 -1.65 11.54 -5.86
CA PRO A 130 -0.24 11.78 -5.54
C PRO A 130 0.74 11.33 -6.63
N TRP A 131 0.32 10.47 -7.57
CA TRP A 131 1.13 9.92 -8.65
C TRP A 131 1.21 10.80 -9.90
N ASP A 132 0.23 11.67 -10.12
CA ASP A 132 0.09 12.49 -11.35
C ASP A 132 1.18 13.57 -11.51
N GLY A 133 2.03 13.77 -10.49
CA GLY A 133 3.10 14.74 -10.48
C GLY A 133 2.65 16.11 -9.99
N ALA A 134 3.53 16.80 -9.26
CA ALA A 134 3.33 18.20 -8.92
C ALA A 134 3.67 19.04 -10.16
N GLY A 135 2.68 19.36 -10.99
CA GLY A 135 2.75 20.61 -11.73
C GLY A 135 2.72 21.75 -10.71
N SER A 136 3.90 22.26 -10.32
CA SER A 136 4.13 23.48 -9.52
C SER A 136 3.16 23.77 -8.37
N ALA A 137 3.67 23.79 -7.15
CA ALA A 137 3.06 24.58 -6.10
C ALA A 137 2.86 26.04 -6.59
N VAL A 138 1.66 26.38 -7.05
CA VAL A 138 1.19 27.76 -6.97
C VAL A 138 0.82 27.94 -5.52
N THR A 139 1.76 28.54 -4.80
CA THR A 139 1.52 29.29 -3.59
C THR A 139 0.42 30.32 -3.90
N ASP A 140 -0.82 30.03 -3.56
CA ASP A 140 -1.76 31.10 -3.24
C ASP A 140 -1.68 31.37 -1.74
N SER A 141 -0.67 32.18 -1.40
CA SER A 141 -0.65 32.93 -0.16
C SER A 141 -1.59 34.13 -0.31
N SER A 142 -2.89 33.88 -0.35
CA SER A 142 -3.91 34.92 -0.21
C SER A 142 -4.72 34.64 1.03
N GLY A 143 -4.37 35.37 2.09
CA GLY A 143 -5.02 35.31 3.38
C GLY A 143 -6.51 35.64 3.30
N VAL A 144 -7.29 34.90 4.07
CA VAL A 144 -8.52 35.42 4.65
C VAL A 144 -8.44 35.13 6.14
N GLY A 145 -8.20 36.19 6.89
CA GLY A 145 -8.20 36.17 8.35
C GLY A 145 -9.50 35.60 8.88
N ARG A 146 -9.37 34.73 9.89
CA ARG A 146 -10.39 34.58 10.91
C ARG A 146 -9.74 34.75 12.26
N ASP A 147 -9.80 35.99 12.72
CA ASP A 147 -9.85 36.37 14.13
C ASP A 147 -10.51 35.28 14.97
N ARG A 148 -9.73 34.68 15.87
CA ARG A 148 -10.29 34.02 17.06
C ARG A 148 -10.06 34.96 18.24
N PRO A 149 -11.10 35.56 18.82
CA PRO A 149 -10.92 36.32 20.05
C PRO A 149 -10.62 35.36 21.20
N ARG A 150 -9.48 35.63 21.84
CA ARG A 150 -9.11 35.19 23.19
C ARG A 150 -10.19 35.65 24.18
N ALA A 151 -10.75 34.72 24.95
CA ALA A 151 -11.42 35.04 26.20
C ALA A 151 -10.90 34.12 27.30
N SER A 152 -9.87 34.60 28.01
CA SER A 152 -9.62 34.18 29.38
C SER A 152 -10.67 34.81 30.29
N ARG A 153 -11.32 34.01 31.13
CA ARG A 153 -11.72 34.47 32.47
C ARG A 153 -11.77 33.29 33.45
N ARG A 154 -10.94 33.41 34.48
CA ARG A 154 -10.93 32.65 35.74
C ARG A 154 -12.26 32.83 36.49
N SER A 155 -12.69 31.82 37.24
CA SER A 155 -12.55 31.74 38.72
C SER A 155 -13.72 31.03 39.42
N SER A 156 -13.35 30.11 40.32
CA SER A 156 -13.93 29.86 41.66
C SER A 156 -15.21 29.00 41.81
N MET A 157 -15.01 27.76 42.22
CA MET A 157 -15.43 27.13 43.50
C MET A 157 -16.78 27.56 44.12
N THR A 158 -17.69 26.59 44.38
CA THR A 158 -18.26 26.23 45.72
C THR A 158 -19.56 25.37 45.62
N LYS A 159 -19.47 24.13 46.16
CA LYS A 159 -20.41 23.37 47.05
C LYS A 159 -21.86 22.98 46.62
N ILE A 160 -22.07 21.64 46.67
CA ILE A 160 -23.27 20.75 46.79
C ILE A 160 -24.22 21.19 47.96
N PRO A 161 -25.58 20.97 48.00
CA PRO A 161 -26.24 19.64 47.94
C PRO A 161 -27.68 19.44 47.37
N ALA A 162 -27.94 18.16 47.10
CA ALA A 162 -29.17 17.31 47.10
C ALA A 162 -30.58 17.91 47.31
N ARG A 163 -31.59 17.40 46.57
CA ARG A 163 -32.62 16.46 47.08
C ARG A 163 -33.58 15.96 45.99
N ALA A 164 -34.18 14.82 46.29
CA ALA A 164 -35.17 14.05 45.55
C ALA A 164 -36.52 14.74 45.34
N GLY A 165 -37.22 14.29 44.30
CA GLY A 165 -38.65 14.39 44.07
C GLY A 165 -39.07 13.22 43.20
#